data_AF-A0A812MYZ8-F1
#
_entry.id   AF-A0A812MYZ8-F1
#
_cell.length_a   1.000
_cell.length_b   1.000
_cell.length_c   1.000
_cell.angle_alpha   90.00
_cell.angle_beta   90.00
_cell.angle_gamma   90.00
#
_symmetry.space_group_name_H-M   'P 1'
#
loop_
_entity.id
_entity.type
_entity.pdbx_description
1 polymer ?
#
loop_
_entity_poly.entity_id
_entity_poly.type
_entity_poly.pdbx_seq_one_letter_code
_entity_poly.pdbx_strand_id
1 'polypeptide(L)'
;MAFVCVNAVLMSGRGTWITARCDWTVGELKRQAQNSLQTGRGILVNQSGEFLRDEENLLDAGVKMGDVVSLHLREVHIAATTNAFCAVLGDGRVVSWGDSKYGGDCSSVSKLLKDVKHIAASFAAFAAVLRNGSVVAWGNSGFGGNIGPVAHQLGNVERIIASCGAFAAMCADGSVVTWGHGSHGGNSRAVQHRLRNVQ
;
A
#
# COMPACT_ATOMS: atom_id res chain seq x y z
N MET A 1 -24.37 17.74 24.37
CA MET A 1 -23.37 17.04 23.54
C MET A 1 -22.98 17.95 22.39
N ALA A 2 -21.68 18.13 22.13
CA ALA A 2 -21.20 18.95 21.03
C ALA A 2 -21.10 18.11 19.75
N PHE A 3 -21.47 18.71 18.62
CA PHE A 3 -21.45 18.09 17.30
C PHE A 3 -20.72 18.99 16.29
N VAL A 4 -20.13 18.36 15.28
CA VAL A 4 -19.62 19.01 14.08
C VAL A 4 -20.35 18.45 12.87
N CYS A 5 -20.78 19.32 11.97
CA CYS A 5 -21.35 18.94 10.68
C CYS A 5 -20.30 19.20 9.60
N VAL A 6 -19.94 18.17 8.84
CA VAL A 6 -18.93 18.27 7.77
C VAL A 6 -19.49 17.76 6.46
N ASN A 7 -18.99 18.29 5.35
CA ASN A 7 -19.33 17.79 4.02
C ASN A 7 -18.26 16.78 3.57
N ALA A 8 -18.62 15.51 3.54
CA ALA A 8 -17.76 14.46 3.01
C ALA A 8 -17.96 14.31 1.50
N VAL A 9 -16.89 14.50 0.72
CA VAL A 9 -16.95 14.53 -0.76
C VAL A 9 -16.01 13.52 -1.39
N LEU A 10 -16.33 13.04 -2.58
CA LEU A 10 -15.44 12.28 -3.46
C LEU A 10 -14.82 13.21 -4.51
N MET A 11 -13.70 12.77 -5.10
CA MET A 11 -13.07 13.48 -6.22
C MET A 11 -13.97 13.61 -7.46
N SER A 12 -15.02 12.79 -7.56
CA SER A 12 -16.05 12.93 -8.61
C SER A 12 -17.05 14.08 -8.35
N GLY A 13 -16.92 14.79 -7.23
CA GLY A 13 -17.85 15.87 -6.82
C GLY A 13 -19.08 15.39 -6.06
N ARG A 14 -19.32 14.07 -5.96
CA ARG A 14 -20.43 13.51 -5.17
C ARG A 14 -20.12 13.61 -3.67
N GLY A 15 -21.06 14.11 -2.88
CA GLY A 15 -20.85 14.37 -1.45
C GLY A 15 -22.09 14.18 -0.58
N THR A 16 -21.88 14.21 0.74
CA THR A 16 -22.93 14.08 1.76
C THR A 16 -22.53 14.85 3.02
N TRP A 17 -23.52 15.44 3.68
CA TRP A 17 -23.32 16.01 5.01
C TRP A 17 -23.35 14.92 6.08
N ILE A 18 -22.46 15.04 7.06
CA ILE A 18 -22.37 14.12 8.19
C ILE A 18 -22.33 14.94 9.48
N THR A 19 -23.31 14.68 10.35
CA THR A 19 -23.31 15.19 11.72
C THR A 19 -22.55 14.20 12.61
N ALA A 20 -21.32 14.54 12.96
CA ALA A 20 -20.46 13.75 13.83
C ALA A 20 -20.45 14.32 15.25
N ARG A 21 -20.30 13.45 16.25
CA ARG A 21 -20.05 13.90 17.63
C ARG A 21 -18.61 14.39 17.74
N CYS A 22 -18.36 15.42 18.55
CA CYS A 22 -16.99 15.94 18.72
C CYS A 22 -16.02 14.92 19.36
N ASP A 23 -16.52 13.90 20.05
CA ASP A 23 -15.71 12.82 20.61
C ASP A 23 -15.43 11.69 19.63
N TRP A 24 -15.97 11.75 18.40
CA TRP A 24 -15.63 10.78 17.37
C TRP A 24 -14.15 10.84 17.02
N THR A 25 -13.62 9.70 16.63
CA THR A 25 -12.35 9.62 15.91
C THR A 25 -12.56 9.87 14.42
N VAL A 26 -11.49 10.25 13.73
CA VAL A 26 -11.47 10.34 12.26
C VAL A 26 -11.87 9.01 11.63
N GLY A 27 -11.49 7.86 12.21
CA GLY A 27 -11.88 6.55 11.71
C GLY A 27 -13.39 6.30 11.73
N GLU A 28 -14.10 6.86 12.72
CA GLU A 28 -15.56 6.78 12.80
C GLU A 28 -16.24 7.66 11.77
N LEU A 29 -15.77 8.91 11.62
CA LEU A 29 -16.22 9.82 10.56
C LEU A 29 -16.00 9.19 9.18
N LYS A 30 -14.84 8.59 8.94
CA LYS A 30 -14.51 7.90 7.70
C LYS A 30 -15.47 6.75 7.40
N ARG A 31 -15.72 5.89 8.38
CA ARG A 31 -16.67 4.78 8.24
C ARG A 31 -18.08 5.29 7.93
N GLN A 32 -18.51 6.38 8.56
CA GLN A 32 -19.80 7.00 8.26
C GLN A 32 -19.85 7.58 6.85
N ALA A 33 -18.77 8.23 6.39
CA ALA A 33 -18.65 8.76 5.04
C ALA A 33 -18.70 7.66 3.99
N GLN A 34 -17.93 6.57 4.17
CA GLN A 34 -17.93 5.42 3.27
C GLN A 34 -19.31 4.77 3.16
N ASN A 35 -20.01 4.60 4.28
CA ASN A 35 -21.38 4.04 4.28
C ASN A 35 -22.36 4.96 3.55
N SER A 36 -22.32 6.26 3.85
CA SER A 36 -23.25 7.24 3.28
C SER A 36 -23.03 7.45 1.78
N LEU A 37 -21.77 7.42 1.33
CA LEU A 37 -21.39 7.56 -0.08
C LEU A 37 -21.41 6.23 -0.84
N GLN A 38 -21.67 5.12 -0.15
CA GLN A 38 -21.66 3.74 -0.67
C GLN A 38 -20.35 3.42 -1.40
N THR A 39 -19.22 3.69 -0.75
CA THR A 39 -17.89 3.45 -1.31
C THR A 39 -17.12 2.37 -0.56
N GLY A 40 -16.06 1.86 -1.21
CA GLY A 40 -15.05 1.05 -0.55
C GLY A 40 -14.22 1.84 0.46
N ARG A 41 -13.20 1.17 1.02
CA ARG A 41 -12.25 1.80 1.95
C ARG A 41 -11.50 2.95 1.27
N GLY A 42 -11.25 4.02 2.01
CA GLY A 42 -10.49 5.16 1.53
C GLY A 42 -9.70 5.82 2.65
N ILE A 43 -9.24 7.04 2.38
CA ILE A 43 -8.56 7.90 3.35
C ILE A 43 -9.26 9.26 3.34
N LEU A 44 -9.50 9.83 4.52
CA LEU A 44 -10.00 11.20 4.62
C LEU A 44 -8.85 12.19 4.50
N VAL A 45 -9.09 13.24 3.73
CA VAL A 45 -8.17 14.35 3.51
C VAL A 45 -8.91 15.64 3.84
N ASN A 46 -8.31 16.54 4.59
CA ASN A 46 -8.91 17.83 4.88
C ASN A 46 -8.80 18.80 3.68
N GLN A 47 -9.39 19.98 3.81
CA GLN A 47 -9.38 21.01 2.77
C GLN A 47 -8.00 21.58 2.43
N SER A 48 -6.99 21.44 3.32
CA SER A 48 -5.60 21.81 3.03
C SER A 48 -4.82 20.70 2.33
N GLY A 49 -5.40 19.52 2.12
CA GLY A 49 -4.75 18.38 1.46
C GLY A 49 -4.01 17.44 2.41
N GLU A 50 -4.14 17.60 3.72
CA GLU A 50 -3.50 16.76 4.72
C GLU A 50 -4.33 15.48 4.99
N PHE A 51 -3.64 14.34 5.10
CA PHE A 51 -4.26 13.07 5.45
C PHE A 51 -4.64 13.05 6.94
N LEU A 52 -5.91 12.79 7.22
CA LEU A 52 -6.42 12.65 8.58
C LEU A 52 -6.20 11.22 9.08
N ARG A 53 -5.61 11.06 10.27
CA ARG A 53 -5.28 9.74 10.82
C ARG A 53 -6.46 9.14 11.57
N ASP A 54 -6.76 7.87 11.31
CA ASP A 54 -7.92 7.18 11.88
C ASP A 54 -7.99 7.23 13.41
N GLU A 55 -6.84 7.24 14.09
CA GLU A 55 -6.76 7.21 15.56
C GLU A 55 -6.97 8.57 16.22
N GLU A 56 -6.87 9.68 15.48
CA GLU A 56 -7.00 11.04 16.03
C GLU A 56 -8.47 11.40 16.28
N ASN A 57 -8.71 12.19 17.32
CA ASN A 57 -10.02 12.81 17.54
C ASN A 57 -10.25 13.90 16.48
N LEU A 58 -11.52 14.14 16.10
CA LEU A 58 -11.87 15.15 15.10
C LEU A 58 -11.33 16.55 15.43
N LEU A 59 -11.38 16.97 16.70
CA LEU A 59 -10.90 18.29 17.11
C LEU A 59 -9.37 18.40 17.02
N ASP A 60 -8.66 17.36 17.46
CA ASP A 60 -7.19 17.30 17.40
C ASP A 60 -6.69 17.24 15.95
N ALA A 61 -7.46 16.58 15.07
CA ALA A 61 -7.24 16.53 13.64
C ALA A 61 -7.65 17.85 12.92
N GLY A 62 -8.12 18.85 13.67
CA GLY A 62 -8.46 20.18 13.17
C GLY A 62 -9.79 20.28 12.42
N VAL A 63 -10.65 19.26 12.50
CA VAL A 63 -11.96 19.19 11.82
C VAL A 63 -12.98 20.07 12.54
N LYS A 64 -13.58 21.02 11.82
CA LYS A 64 -14.50 22.03 12.34
C LYS A 64 -15.87 21.95 11.68
N MET A 65 -16.84 22.65 12.29
CA MET A 65 -18.17 22.83 11.73
C MET A 65 -18.09 23.50 10.35
N GLY A 66 -18.70 22.87 9.35
CA GLY A 66 -18.74 23.36 7.97
C GLY A 66 -17.56 22.93 7.10
N ASP A 67 -16.57 22.22 7.66
CA ASP A 67 -15.42 21.77 6.88
C ASP A 67 -15.81 20.78 5.78
N VAL A 68 -15.05 20.83 4.70
CA VAL A 68 -15.09 19.84 3.63
C VAL A 68 -13.97 18.82 3.86
N VAL A 69 -14.33 17.55 3.94
CA VAL A 69 -13.38 16.43 3.99
C VAL A 69 -13.54 15.59 2.72
N SER A 70 -12.43 15.34 2.04
CA SER A 70 -12.42 14.57 0.79
C SER A 70 -12.04 13.12 1.06
N LEU A 71 -12.92 12.19 0.75
CA LEU A 71 -12.67 10.75 0.81
C LEU A 71 -11.95 10.31 -0.47
N HIS A 72 -10.65 10.07 -0.34
CA HIS A 72 -9.80 9.60 -1.41
C HIS A 72 -9.82 8.07 -1.47
N LEU A 73 -10.41 7.53 -2.53
CA LEU A 73 -10.36 6.11 -2.84
C LEU A 73 -9.06 5.82 -3.58
N ARG A 74 -8.30 4.84 -3.09
CA ARG A 74 -7.09 4.37 -3.76
C ARG A 74 -7.37 3.12 -4.57
N GLU A 75 -6.51 2.87 -5.54
CA GLU A 75 -6.54 1.66 -6.35
C GLU A 75 -6.39 0.43 -5.46
N VAL A 76 -7.26 -0.56 -5.70
CA VAL A 76 -7.24 -1.85 -5.01
C VAL A 76 -6.51 -2.82 -5.90
N HIS A 77 -5.48 -3.48 -5.36
CA HIS A 77 -4.72 -4.50 -6.07
C HIS A 77 -4.89 -5.84 -5.38
N ILE A 78 -5.00 -6.91 -6.15
CA ILE A 78 -4.94 -8.29 -5.65
C ILE A 78 -3.81 -9.02 -6.37
N ALA A 79 -3.06 -9.82 -5.62
CA ALA A 79 -2.02 -10.68 -6.17
C ALA A 79 -2.14 -12.08 -5.55
N ALA A 80 -1.69 -13.08 -6.29
CA ALA A 80 -1.75 -14.48 -5.89
C ALA A 80 -0.37 -15.14 -6.02
N THR A 81 0.02 -15.89 -5.00
CA THR A 81 1.03 -16.95 -5.10
C THR A 81 0.31 -18.29 -5.31
N THR A 82 1.02 -19.41 -5.27
CA THR A 82 0.41 -20.72 -5.52
C THR A 82 -0.65 -21.11 -4.49
N ASN A 83 -0.46 -20.72 -3.22
CA ASN A 83 -1.34 -21.11 -2.11
C ASN A 83 -1.75 -19.94 -1.20
N ALA A 84 -1.52 -18.70 -1.62
CA ALA A 84 -1.92 -17.51 -0.87
C ALA A 84 -2.30 -16.35 -1.79
N PHE A 85 -3.02 -15.39 -1.21
CA PHE A 85 -3.36 -14.12 -1.84
C PHE A 85 -2.92 -12.97 -0.95
N CYS A 86 -2.79 -11.79 -1.56
CA CYS A 86 -2.80 -10.54 -0.82
C CYS A 86 -3.59 -9.47 -1.56
N ALA A 87 -4.07 -8.48 -0.81
CA ALA A 87 -4.77 -7.33 -1.35
C ALA A 87 -4.24 -6.02 -0.75
N VAL A 88 -4.04 -5.02 -1.60
CA VAL A 88 -3.93 -3.61 -1.20
C VAL A 88 -5.34 -3.05 -1.13
N LEU A 89 -5.74 -2.57 0.04
CA LEU A 89 -7.06 -1.99 0.25
C LEU A 89 -7.04 -0.50 -0.07
N GLY A 90 -8.21 0.10 -0.32
CA GLY A 90 -8.30 1.52 -0.69
C GLY A 90 -7.87 2.50 0.42
N ASP A 91 -7.66 2.03 1.65
CA ASP A 91 -7.02 2.78 2.75
C ASP A 91 -5.49 2.65 2.75
N GLY A 92 -4.91 1.96 1.77
CA GLY A 92 -3.47 1.72 1.62
C GLY A 92 -2.91 0.57 2.47
N ARG A 93 -3.73 -0.11 3.28
CA ARG A 93 -3.29 -1.28 4.06
C ARG A 93 -3.18 -2.51 3.17
N VAL A 94 -2.27 -3.42 3.53
CA VAL A 94 -2.17 -4.74 2.91
C VAL A 94 -2.71 -5.81 3.84
N VAL A 95 -3.46 -6.74 3.27
CA VAL A 95 -3.88 -7.97 3.93
C VAL A 95 -3.45 -9.17 3.10
N SER A 96 -2.99 -10.24 3.74
CA SER A 96 -2.69 -11.52 3.10
C SER A 96 -3.50 -12.64 3.74
N TRP A 97 -3.81 -13.68 2.97
CA TRP A 97 -4.49 -14.87 3.47
C TRP A 97 -4.06 -16.11 2.68
N GLY A 98 -4.20 -17.29 3.28
CA GLY A 98 -3.75 -18.57 2.71
C GLY A 98 -2.58 -19.17 3.50
N ASP A 99 -1.81 -20.06 2.86
CA ASP A 99 -0.68 -20.72 3.51
C ASP A 99 0.46 -19.72 3.79
N SER A 100 0.89 -19.64 5.06
CA SER A 100 1.96 -18.74 5.50
C SER A 100 3.30 -19.05 4.83
N LYS A 101 3.57 -20.31 4.46
CA LYS A 101 4.77 -20.71 3.69
C LYS A 101 4.79 -20.13 2.28
N TYR A 102 3.65 -19.66 1.78
CA TYR A 102 3.48 -19.05 0.46
C TYR A 102 3.15 -17.55 0.56
N GLY A 103 3.39 -16.93 1.71
CA GLY A 103 3.16 -15.49 1.92
C GLY A 103 1.75 -15.13 2.39
N GLY A 104 0.95 -16.11 2.83
CA GLY A 104 -0.38 -15.88 3.41
C GLY A 104 -0.39 -15.10 4.72
N ASP A 105 0.78 -14.90 5.35
CA ASP A 105 0.95 -14.07 6.54
C ASP A 105 1.96 -12.94 6.32
N CYS A 106 1.49 -11.69 6.32
CA CYS A 106 2.28 -10.47 6.22
C CYS A 106 2.39 -9.72 7.56
N SER A 107 1.98 -10.33 8.68
CA SER A 107 1.92 -9.66 9.99
C SER A 107 3.28 -9.11 10.44
N SER A 108 4.36 -9.82 10.17
CA SER A 108 5.74 -9.44 10.48
C SER A 108 6.21 -8.16 9.78
N VAL A 109 5.63 -7.84 8.62
CA VAL A 109 5.98 -6.66 7.80
C VAL A 109 4.84 -5.64 7.71
N SER A 110 3.70 -5.89 8.35
CA SER A 110 2.49 -5.08 8.28
C SER A 110 2.71 -3.60 8.57
N LYS A 111 3.59 -3.27 9.53
CA LYS A 111 3.95 -1.89 9.89
C LYS A 111 4.71 -1.14 8.80
N LEU A 112 5.37 -1.87 7.89
CA LEU A 112 6.12 -1.33 6.76
C LEU A 112 5.24 -1.17 5.51
N LEU A 113 4.15 -1.94 5.39
CA LEU A 113 3.23 -1.94 4.25
C LEU A 113 2.24 -0.77 4.32
N LYS A 114 2.76 0.45 4.25
CA LYS A 114 2.00 1.70 4.22
C LYS A 114 2.11 2.36 2.85
N ASP A 115 0.98 2.85 2.33
CA ASP A 115 0.93 3.53 1.03
C ASP A 115 1.51 2.71 -0.12
N VAL A 116 1.12 1.43 -0.19
CA VAL A 116 1.55 0.52 -1.28
C VAL A 116 1.05 1.03 -2.63
N LYS A 117 1.97 1.13 -3.58
CA LYS A 117 1.74 1.54 -4.98
C LYS A 117 1.53 0.35 -5.89
N HIS A 118 2.28 -0.73 -5.68
CA HIS A 118 2.28 -1.90 -6.56
C HIS A 118 2.67 -3.17 -5.78
N ILE A 119 2.12 -4.32 -6.17
CA ILE A 119 2.51 -5.63 -5.64
C ILE A 119 2.81 -6.58 -6.80
N ALA A 120 3.88 -7.35 -6.65
CA ALA A 120 4.19 -8.50 -7.49
C ALA A 120 4.21 -9.78 -6.64
N ALA A 121 3.92 -10.93 -7.26
CA ALA A 121 3.94 -12.23 -6.62
C ALA A 121 4.81 -13.20 -7.41
N SER A 122 5.68 -13.93 -6.71
CA SER A 122 6.36 -15.12 -7.22
C SER A 122 5.56 -16.37 -6.84
N PHE A 123 6.14 -17.56 -6.96
CA PHE A 123 5.49 -18.82 -6.59
C PHE A 123 5.09 -18.90 -5.11
N ALA A 124 5.88 -18.32 -4.20
CA ALA A 124 5.66 -18.44 -2.75
C ALA A 124 6.02 -17.16 -1.95
N ALA A 125 6.16 -16.03 -2.62
CA ALA A 125 6.48 -14.76 -1.98
C ALA A 125 5.80 -13.59 -2.69
N PHE A 126 5.70 -12.48 -1.97
CA PHE A 126 5.22 -11.20 -2.49
C PHE A 126 6.28 -10.13 -2.30
N ALA A 127 6.25 -9.12 -3.17
CA ALA A 127 7.03 -7.90 -3.04
C ALA A 127 6.16 -6.68 -3.36
N ALA A 128 6.14 -5.72 -2.44
CA ALA A 128 5.41 -4.47 -2.55
C ALA A 128 6.37 -3.30 -2.78
N VAL A 129 6.01 -2.41 -3.71
CA VAL A 129 6.63 -1.08 -3.87
C VAL A 129 5.75 -0.08 -3.14
N LEU A 130 6.34 0.67 -2.21
CA LEU A 130 5.68 1.76 -1.49
C LEU A 130 5.75 3.05 -2.31
N ARG A 131 4.86 4.01 -2.04
CA ARG A 131 4.84 5.30 -2.76
C ARG A 131 6.13 6.12 -2.62
N ASN A 132 6.91 5.90 -1.56
CA ASN A 132 8.22 6.53 -1.37
C ASN A 132 9.37 5.79 -2.11
N GLY A 133 9.05 4.77 -2.90
CA GLY A 133 10.03 3.98 -3.67
C GLY A 133 10.73 2.87 -2.88
N SER A 134 10.42 2.70 -1.59
CA SER A 134 10.94 1.57 -0.80
C SER A 134 10.26 0.26 -1.18
N VAL A 135 10.95 -0.86 -0.98
CA VAL A 135 10.44 -2.20 -1.23
C VAL A 135 10.28 -2.97 0.07
N VAL A 136 9.19 -3.73 0.18
CA VAL A 136 8.96 -4.68 1.27
C VAL A 136 8.63 -6.03 0.65
N ALA A 137 9.28 -7.11 1.09
CA ALA A 137 8.97 -8.47 0.65
C ALA A 137 8.62 -9.37 1.84
N TRP A 138 7.80 -10.38 1.60
CA TRP A 138 7.42 -11.39 2.58
C TRP A 138 7.07 -12.72 1.92
N GLY A 139 6.91 -13.76 2.73
CA GLY A 139 6.73 -15.14 2.28
C GLY A 139 8.06 -15.91 2.26
N ASN A 140 8.18 -16.90 1.39
CA ASN A 140 9.33 -17.79 1.37
C ASN A 140 10.60 -17.07 0.88
N SER A 141 11.66 -17.06 1.69
CA SER A 141 12.92 -16.40 1.36
C SER A 141 13.60 -16.98 0.11
N GLY A 142 13.48 -18.29 -0.12
CA GLY A 142 14.01 -18.97 -1.32
C GLY A 142 13.32 -18.56 -2.62
N PHE A 143 12.11 -18.00 -2.54
CA PHE A 143 11.34 -17.49 -3.67
C PHE A 143 11.28 -15.95 -3.71
N GLY A 144 12.17 -15.28 -2.96
CA GLY A 144 12.30 -13.82 -2.96
C GLY A 144 11.58 -13.08 -1.84
N GLY A 145 11.08 -13.79 -0.82
CA GLY A 145 10.46 -13.19 0.38
C GLY A 145 11.45 -12.50 1.33
N ASN A 146 12.74 -12.44 1.00
CA ASN A 146 13.76 -11.72 1.75
C ASN A 146 14.59 -10.81 0.84
N ILE A 147 14.51 -9.49 1.08
CA ILE A 147 15.28 -8.48 0.34
C ILE A 147 16.58 -8.06 1.01
N GLY A 148 16.84 -8.51 2.25
CA GLY A 148 18.00 -8.08 3.05
C GLY A 148 19.34 -8.07 2.29
N PRO A 149 19.70 -9.13 1.52
CA PRO A 149 20.93 -9.16 0.75
C PRO A 149 21.10 -8.07 -0.31
N VAL A 150 20.00 -7.52 -0.84
CA VAL A 150 20.01 -6.53 -1.92
C VAL A 150 19.42 -5.18 -1.50
N ALA A 151 18.97 -5.04 -0.25
CA ALA A 151 18.24 -3.86 0.21
C ALA A 151 19.03 -2.55 -0.01
N HIS A 152 20.35 -2.58 0.13
CA HIS A 152 21.23 -1.44 -0.09
C HIS A 152 21.36 -1.00 -1.57
N GLN A 153 20.91 -1.82 -2.52
CA GLN A 153 20.95 -1.55 -3.96
C GLN A 153 19.61 -1.00 -4.48
N LEU A 154 18.53 -1.16 -3.71
CA LEU A 154 17.20 -0.72 -4.09
C LEU A 154 17.06 0.78 -3.81
N GLY A 155 17.23 1.61 -4.84
CA GLY A 155 17.07 3.06 -4.76
C GLY A 155 15.85 3.53 -5.53
N ASN A 156 14.85 4.07 -4.82
CA ASN A 156 13.62 4.63 -5.40
C ASN A 156 13.00 3.74 -6.49
N VAL A 157 12.52 2.56 -6.09
CA VAL A 157 11.99 1.55 -7.00
C VAL A 157 10.66 2.02 -7.59
N GLU A 158 10.54 1.93 -8.91
CA GLU A 158 9.34 2.37 -9.62
C GLU A 158 8.36 1.22 -9.87
N ARG A 159 8.89 0.03 -10.16
CA ARG A 159 8.15 -1.18 -10.52
C ARG A 159 8.92 -2.44 -10.11
N ILE A 160 8.18 -3.48 -9.76
CA ILE A 160 8.69 -4.84 -9.57
C ILE A 160 7.95 -5.79 -10.51
N ILE A 161 8.70 -6.68 -11.15
CA ILE A 161 8.17 -7.82 -11.92
C ILE A 161 8.71 -9.10 -11.28
N ALA A 162 7.86 -10.12 -11.22
CA ALA A 162 8.22 -11.43 -10.70
C ALA A 162 8.43 -12.45 -11.81
N SER A 163 9.34 -13.38 -11.58
CA SER A 163 9.36 -14.70 -12.23
C SER A 163 8.73 -15.73 -11.29
N CYS A 164 8.83 -17.02 -11.62
CA CYS A 164 8.35 -18.06 -10.71
C CYS A 164 9.07 -18.06 -9.35
N GLY A 165 10.35 -17.69 -9.25
CA GLY A 165 11.09 -17.77 -7.98
C GLY A 165 11.94 -16.58 -7.63
N ALA A 166 11.83 -15.50 -8.40
CA ALA A 166 12.65 -14.32 -8.24
C ALA A 166 11.85 -13.05 -8.58
N PHE A 167 12.46 -11.91 -8.31
CA PHE A 167 11.95 -10.60 -8.66
C PHE A 167 13.04 -9.77 -9.33
N ALA A 168 12.62 -8.84 -10.17
CA ALA A 168 13.43 -7.77 -10.72
C ALA A 168 12.76 -6.43 -10.41
N ALA A 169 13.49 -5.53 -9.77
CA ALA A 169 13.09 -4.15 -9.51
C ALA A 169 13.74 -3.23 -10.52
N MET A 170 12.95 -2.32 -11.08
CA MET A 170 13.44 -1.19 -11.85
C MET A 170 13.51 0.03 -10.94
N CYS A 171 14.72 0.55 -10.74
CA CYS A 171 15.00 1.73 -9.94
C CYS A 171 14.84 3.00 -10.78
N ALA A 172 14.54 4.14 -10.14
CA ALA A 172 14.36 5.42 -10.83
C ALA A 172 15.64 5.93 -11.52
N ASP A 173 16.82 5.42 -11.15
CA ASP A 173 18.09 5.69 -11.84
C ASP A 173 18.28 4.82 -13.11
N GLY A 174 17.25 4.04 -13.48
CA GLY A 174 17.26 3.13 -14.62
C GLY A 174 18.07 1.85 -14.39
N SER A 175 18.59 1.61 -13.18
CA SER A 175 19.23 0.34 -12.83
C SER A 175 18.19 -0.75 -12.55
N VAL A 176 18.59 -2.01 -12.75
CA VAL A 176 17.77 -3.18 -12.38
C VAL A 176 18.46 -3.97 -11.29
N VAL A 177 17.71 -4.30 -10.24
CA VAL A 177 18.17 -5.15 -9.13
C VAL A 177 17.32 -6.40 -9.08
N THR A 178 17.96 -7.58 -9.05
CA THR A 178 17.26 -8.87 -8.94
C THR A 178 17.51 -9.54 -7.60
N TRP A 179 16.53 -10.29 -7.10
CA TRP A 179 16.68 -11.15 -5.92
C TRP A 179 15.77 -12.37 -5.97
N GLY A 180 15.98 -13.30 -5.04
CA GLY A 180 15.30 -14.59 -5.00
C GLY A 180 16.14 -15.71 -5.59
N HIS A 181 15.50 -16.75 -6.12
CA HIS A 181 16.19 -17.95 -6.57
C HIS A 181 17.04 -17.67 -7.82
N GLY A 182 18.35 -17.99 -7.74
CA GLY A 182 19.31 -17.69 -8.81
C GLY A 182 18.93 -18.28 -10.17
N SER A 183 18.53 -19.55 -10.22
CA SER A 183 18.14 -20.22 -11.48
C SER A 183 16.80 -19.74 -12.05
N HIS A 184 16.03 -18.98 -11.27
CA HIS A 184 14.76 -18.39 -11.70
C HIS A 184 14.91 -16.89 -12.03
N GLY A 185 16.14 -16.38 -12.15
CA GLY A 185 16.42 -14.99 -12.50
C GLY A 185 16.82 -14.09 -11.34
N GLY A 186 17.00 -14.64 -10.13
CA GLY A 186 17.42 -13.86 -8.95
C GLY A 186 18.89 -13.43 -8.94
N ASN A 187 19.67 -13.82 -9.96
CA ASN A 187 21.08 -13.45 -10.11
C ASN A 187 21.37 -12.86 -11.49
N SER A 188 21.34 -11.54 -11.61
CA SER A 188 21.68 -10.79 -12.82
C SER A 188 23.17 -10.40 -12.94
N ARG A 189 24.05 -10.86 -12.04
CA ARG A 189 25.43 -10.35 -11.93
C ARG A 189 26.22 -10.39 -13.25
N ALA A 190 26.05 -11.44 -14.04
CA ALA A 190 26.74 -11.62 -15.32
C ALA A 190 26.36 -10.54 -16.36
N VAL A 191 25.15 -9.98 -16.27
CA VAL A 191 24.60 -9.01 -17.23
C VAL A 191 24.36 -7.63 -16.59
N GLN A 192 24.75 -7.42 -15.33
CA GLN A 192 24.46 -6.20 -14.58
C GLN A 192 24.94 -4.91 -15.27
N HIS A 193 26.06 -4.98 -16.00
CA HIS A 193 26.59 -3.85 -16.77
C HIS A 193 25.68 -3.42 -17.94
N ARG A 194 24.80 -4.32 -18.41
CA ARG A 194 23.81 -4.07 -19.47
C ARG A 194 22.45 -3.63 -18.94
N LEU A 195 22.21 -3.78 -17.63
CA LEU A 195 20.94 -3.46 -16.99
C LEU A 195 20.97 -2.04 -16.39
N ARG A 196 21.19 -1.06 -17.26
CA ARG A 196 21.25 0.37 -16.94
C ARG A 196 20.42 1.15 -17.94
N ASN A 197 19.86 2.28 -17.52
CA ASN A 197 18.98 3.13 -18.33
C ASN A 197 17.72 2.39 -18.84
N VAL A 198 17.17 1.48 -18.03
CA VAL A 198 15.89 0.81 -18.31
C VAL A 198 14.76 1.77 -17.92
N GLN A 199 13.78 1.97 -18.82
CA GLN A 199 12.62 2.86 -18.65
C GLN A 199 11.32 2.15 -19.01
#